data_AF-A0A1F8SSY4-F1
#
_entry.id   AF-A0A1F8SSY4-F1
#
_cell.length_a   1.000
_cell.length_b   1.000
_cell.length_c   1.000
_cell.angle_alpha   90.00
_cell.angle_beta   90.00
_cell.angle_gamma   90.00
#
_symmetry.space_group_name_H-M   'P 1'
#
loop_
_entity.id
_entity.type
_entity.pdbx_description
1 polymer ?
#
loop_
_entity_poly.entity_id
_entity_poly.type
_entity_poly.pdbx_seq_one_letter_code
_entity_poly.pdbx_strand_id
1 'polypeptide(L)' 'MADLVECHSGFAYADRPTALRWKGERLEVAMILKSWLTPTGKCFRVRTIDDRTFELIYDLDSDQWSVLNTTAVESYDGF' A
#
# COMPACT_ATOMS: atom_id res chain seq x y z
N MET A 1 -5.65 -1.06 -15.73
CA MET A 1 -4.91 0.11 -16.23
C MET A 1 -4.56 0.98 -15.04
N ALA A 2 -3.30 1.41 -14.92
CA ALA A 2 -2.63 1.99 -13.75
C ALA A 2 -2.09 0.94 -12.77
N ASP A 3 -0.88 0.46 -13.08
CA ASP A 3 0.08 -0.14 -12.18
C ASP A 3 0.37 0.86 -11.03
N LEU A 4 -0.55 0.94 -10.06
CA LEU A 4 -0.43 1.80 -8.88
C LEU A 4 0.70 1.34 -7.95
N VAL A 5 1.20 0.12 -8.14
CA VAL A 5 2.20 -0.49 -7.27
C VAL A 5 3.30 -1.09 -8.14
N GLU A 6 4.53 -0.60 -7.96
CA GLU A 6 5.71 -1.12 -8.64
C GLU A 6 6.29 -2.29 -7.83
N CYS A 7 6.03 -3.50 -8.31
CA CYS A 7 6.62 -4.74 -7.79
C CYS A 7 7.91 -5.03 -8.56
N HIS A 8 9.07 -4.99 -7.89
CA HIS A 8 10.32 -5.38 -8.52
C HIS A 8 10.41 -6.91 -8.65
N SER A 9 10.06 -7.45 -9.82
CA SER A 9 10.21 -8.87 -10.19
C SER A 9 11.69 -9.24 -10.38
N GLY A 10 12.43 -9.34 -9.27
CA GLY A 10 13.88 -9.53 -9.26
C GLY A 10 14.34 -10.98 -9.33
N PHE A 11 13.98 -11.84 -8.37
CA PHE A 11 14.44 -13.25 -8.40
C PHE A 11 13.77 -14.21 -7.40
N ALA A 12 12.86 -13.74 -6.55
CA ALA A 12 12.05 -14.61 -5.71
C ALA A 12 10.82 -13.80 -5.33
N TYR A 13 9.64 -14.29 -5.73
CA TYR A 13 8.30 -13.92 -5.25
C TYR A 13 8.03 -12.43 -4.99
N ALA A 14 7.11 -11.86 -5.77
CA ALA A 14 6.53 -10.52 -5.61
C ALA A 14 5.92 -10.28 -4.21
N ASP A 15 6.75 -10.07 -3.20
CA ASP A 15 6.34 -9.97 -1.80
C ASP A 15 6.56 -8.57 -1.22
N ARG A 16 7.32 -7.70 -1.91
CA ARG A 16 7.64 -6.35 -1.42
C ARG A 16 7.41 -5.26 -2.45
N PRO A 17 6.31 -4.48 -2.33
CA PRO A 17 6.16 -3.25 -3.12
C PRO A 17 7.28 -2.26 -2.76
N THR A 18 8.02 -1.81 -3.77
CA THR A 18 9.18 -0.91 -3.60
C THR A 18 8.79 0.56 -3.81
N ALA A 19 7.82 0.82 -4.67
CA ALA A 19 7.26 2.13 -4.91
C ALA A 19 5.77 2.01 -5.26
N LEU A 20 5.01 3.05 -4.98
CA LEU A 20 3.59 3.15 -5.31
C LEU A 20 3.32 4.49 -6.00
N ARG A 21 2.42 4.49 -6.99
CA ARG A 21 1.96 5.70 -7.66
C ARG A 21 0.64 6.15 -7.03
N TRP A 22 0.65 7.30 -6.38
CA TRP A 22 -0.52 7.90 -5.75
C TRP A 22 -0.79 9.28 -6.33
N LYS A 23 -2.01 9.53 -6.84
CA LYS A 23 -2.42 10.81 -7.44
C LYS A 23 -1.46 11.35 -8.53
N GLY A 24 -0.79 10.47 -9.26
CA GLY A 24 0.20 10.83 -10.28
C GLY A 24 1.63 11.04 -9.75
N GLU A 25 1.83 10.98 -8.44
CA GLU A 25 3.14 11.06 -7.78
C GLU A 25 3.68 9.66 -7.47
N ARG A 26 4.98 9.45 -7.70
CA ARG A 26 5.67 8.21 -7.34
C ARG A 26 6.20 8.34 -5.92
N LEU A 27 5.73 7.49 -5.03
CA LEU A 27 6.11 7.45 -3.63
C LEU A 27 6.94 6.19 -3.37
N GLU A 28 8.17 6.37 -2.92
CA GLU A 28 9.06 5.27 -2.55
C GLU A 28 8.68 4.71 -1.19
N VAL A 29 8.52 3.39 -1.14
CA VAL A 29 8.23 2.65 0.10
C VAL A 29 9.54 2.49 0.87
N ALA A 30 9.63 3.12 2.04
CA ALA A 30 10.76 2.94 2.95
C ALA A 30 10.74 1.55 3.58
N MET A 31 9.56 1.11 4.04
CA MET A 31 9.38 -0.21 4.63
C MET A 31 7.92 -0.65 4.62
N ILE A 32 7.70 -1.96 4.64
CA ILE A 32 6.37 -2.55 4.82
C ILE A 32 6.14 -2.69 6.33
N LEU A 33 5.12 -1.99 6.84
CA LEU A 33 4.75 -2.06 8.25
C LEU A 33 4.02 -3.37 8.57
N LYS A 34 3.12 -3.80 7.67
CA LYS A 34 2.29 -4.99 7.89
C LYS A 34 1.75 -5.50 6.56
N SER A 35 1.59 -6.81 6.42
CA SER A 35 0.87 -7.42 5.30
C SER A 35 -0.11 -8.46 5.84
N TRP A 36 -1.29 -8.54 5.24
CA TRP A 36 -2.31 -9.51 5.61
C TRP A 36 -3.20 -9.84 4.42
N LEU A 37 -3.68 -11.08 4.38
CA LEU A 37 -4.67 -11.52 3.41
C LEU A 37 -6.07 -11.27 3.98
N THR A 38 -6.98 -10.80 3.13
CA THR A 38 -8.40 -10.70 3.42
C THR A 38 -9.15 -11.69 2.52
N PRO A 39 -10.37 -12.12 2.89
CA PRO A 39 -11.17 -12.99 2.02
C PRO A 39 -11.51 -12.35 0.66
N THR A 40 -11.44 -11.01 0.55
CA THR A 40 -11.67 -10.26 -0.68
C THR A 40 -10.37 -9.95 -1.45
N GLY A 41 -9.20 -10.15 -0.87
CA GLY A 41 -7.98 -9.59 -1.44
C GLY A 41 -6.71 -9.74 -0.60
N LYS A 42 -5.70 -8.94 -0.94
CA LYS A 42 -4.45 -8.80 -0.17
C LYS A 42 -4.28 -7.37 0.28
N CYS A 43 -4.01 -7.17 1.56
CA CYS A 43 -3.74 -5.85 2.12
C CYS A 43 -2.28 -5.74 2.54
N PHE A 44 -1.65 -4.61 2.22
CA PHE A 44 -0.29 -4.28 2.61
C PHE A 44 -0.25 -2.86 3.14
N ARG A 45 0.19 -2.71 4.37
CA ARG A 45 0.48 -1.41 4.98
C ARG A 45 1.95 -1.11 4.82
N VAL A 46 2.25 0.00 4.16
CA VAL A 46 3.60 0.46 3.85
C VAL A 46 3.82 1.87 4.38
N ARG A 47 5.06 2.16 4.77
CA ARG A 47 5.52 3.50 5.12
C ARG A 47 6.43 3.99 4.01
N THR A 48 6.22 5.22 3.54
CA THR A 48 7.09 5.86 2.55
C THR A 48 8.26 6.56 3.24
N ILE A 49 9.24 7.00 2.43
CA ILE A 49 10.37 7.80 2.91
C ILE A 49 9.95 9.13 3.54
N ASP A 50 8.78 9.66 3.17
CA ASP A 50 8.19 10.89 3.71
C ASP A 50 7.45 10.67 5.03
N ASP A 51 7.69 9.55 5.71
CA ASP A 51 7.01 9.14 6.94
C ASP A 51 5.51 8.82 6.78
N ARG A 52 4.95 8.97 5.58
CA ARG A 52 3.53 8.73 5.31
C ARG A 52 3.21 7.24 5.26
N THR A 53 2.07 6.88 5.82
CA THR A 53 1.61 5.50 5.79
C THR A 53 0.50 5.31 4.77
N PHE A 54 0.64 4.28 3.95
CA PHE A 54 -0.32 3.90 2.92
C PHE A 54 -0.75 2.45 3.09
N GLU A 55 -2.00 2.18 2.75
CA GLU A 55 -2.58 0.86 2.70
C GLU A 55 -2.88 0.53 1.24
N LEU A 56 -2.23 -0.53 0.76
CA LEU A 56 -2.38 -1.09 -0.57
C LEU A 56 -3.31 -2.28 -0.44
N ILE A 57 -4.49 -2.19 -1.05
CA ILE A 57 -5.51 -3.24 -1.06
C ILE A 57 -5.59 -3.75 -2.48
N TYR A 58 -5.19 -5.00 -2.68
CA TYR A 58 -5.35 -5.70 -3.94
C TYR A 58 -6.64 -6.50 -3.88
N ASP A 59 -7.62 -6.08 -4.67
CA ASP A 59 -8.87 -6.80 -4.83
C ASP A 59 -8.70 -7.91 -5.86
N LEU A 60 -8.93 -9.15 -5.43
CA LEU A 60 -8.75 -10.34 -6.29
C LEU A 60 -9.91 -10.52 -7.27
N ASP A 61 -11.10 -10.01 -6.94
CA ASP A 61 -12.30 -10.14 -7.75
C ASP A 61 -12.23 -9.18 -8.96
N SER A 62 -11.82 -7.94 -8.70
CA SER A 62 -11.72 -6.90 -9.72
C SER A 62 -10.31 -6.74 -10.31
N ASP A 63 -9.34 -7.54 -9.89
CA ASP A 63 -7.91 -7.46 -10.27
C ASP A 63 -7.35 -6.02 -10.20
N GLN A 64 -7.71 -5.30 -9.13
CA GLN A 64 -7.42 -3.87 -9.01
C GLN A 64 -6.72 -3.56 -7.69
N TRP A 65 -5.68 -2.72 -7.78
CA TRP A 65 -5.04 -2.15 -6.62
C TRP A 65 -5.77 -0.87 -6.19
N SER A 66 -6.05 -0.76 -4.90
CA SER A 66 -6.51 0.46 -4.25
C SER A 66 -5.46 0.91 -3.26
N VAL A 67 -4.99 2.14 -3.42
CA VAL A 67 -4.10 2.77 -2.45
C VAL A 67 -4.96 3.67 -1.57
N LEU A 68 -4.79 3.59 -0.25
CA LEU A 68 -5.46 4.46 0.71
C LEU A 68 -4.39 5.10 1.58
N ASN A 69 -4.46 6.42 1.76
CA ASN A 69 -3.62 7.07 2.75
C ASN A 69 -4.26 6.86 4.13
N THR A 70 -3.55 6.18 5.02
CA THR A 70 -4.01 6.04 6.40
C THR A 70 -3.44 7.24 7.16
N THR A 71 -4.08 8.40 7.00
CA THR A 71 -3.93 9.45 7.99
C THR A 71 -4.55 8.89 9.25
N ALA A 72 -3.73 8.59 10.25
CA ALA A 72 -4.23 8.34 11.59
C ALA A 72 -5.00 9.59 11.98
N VAL A 73 -6.32 9.57 11.83
CA VAL A 73 -7.18 10.44 12.61
C VAL A 73 -7.07 9.86 14.01
N GLU A 74 -6.09 10.37 14.74
CA GLU A 74 -6.15 10.29 16.19
C GLU A 74 -7.47 10.96 16.56
N SER A 75 -8.49 10.14 16.75
CA SER A 75 -9.73 10.54 17.40
C SER A 75 -9.36 10.84 18.84
N TYR A 76 -8.92 12.06 19.12
CA TYR A 76 -8.96 12.63 20.46
C TYR A 76 -10.44 12.88 20.75
N ASP A 77 -11.13 11.84 21.21
CA ASP A 77 -12.44 11.98 21.84
C ASP A 77 -12.21 12.80 23.11
N GLY A 78 -12.48 14.11 23.00
CA GLY A 78 -12.36 15.05 24.10
C GLY A 78 -13.62 15.01 24.94
N PHE A 79 -13.46 14.49 26.17
CA PHE A 79 -14.27 14.68 27.38
C PHE A 79 -15.73 14.24 27.40
#